data_AF-A0A944C2D7-F1
#
_entry.id   AF-A0A944C2D7-F1
#
_cell.length_a   1.000
_cell.length_b   1.000
_cell.length_c   1.000
_cell.angle_alpha   90.00
_cell.angle_beta   90.00
_cell.angle_gamma   90.00
#
_symmetry.space_group_name_H-M   'P 1'
#
loop_
_entity.id
_entity.type
_entity.pdbx_description
1 polymer ?
#
loop_
_entity_poly.entity_id
_entity_poly.type
_entity_poly.pdbx_seq_one_letter_code
_entity_poly.pdbx_strand_id
1 'polypeptide(L)'
;PFNRRCYPWGRENLDLIEFTKELSKIRKSSKAFAQGEMDFIRCTENECIFARVDKINREAAVIFLNKSKYSVTYDLDECLKGKNYTARRFIRKPHESDDDTLKLSPFDYGVVVCDI
;
A
#
# COMPACT_ATOMS: atom_id res chain seq x y z
N PRO A 1 10.90 -16.30 29.06
CA PRO A 1 11.48 -15.12 28.37
C PRO A 1 10.36 -14.28 27.74
N PHE A 2 10.54 -12.96 27.60
CA PHE A 2 9.49 -12.03 27.20
C PHE A 2 8.83 -12.36 25.84
N ASN A 3 9.62 -12.76 24.82
CA ASN A 3 9.14 -13.04 23.45
C ASN A 3 8.69 -14.50 23.18
N ARG A 4 8.44 -15.30 24.24
CA ARG A 4 7.96 -16.69 24.10
C ARG A 4 6.75 -16.97 25.01
N ARG A 5 5.93 -15.95 25.23
CA ARG A 5 4.68 -16.10 25.97
C ARG A 5 3.71 -16.96 25.15
N CYS A 6 2.78 -17.64 25.82
CA CYS A 6 1.71 -18.36 25.16
C CYS A 6 0.84 -17.40 24.33
N TYR A 7 0.24 -17.91 23.26
CA TYR A 7 -0.68 -17.14 22.45
C TYR A 7 -1.88 -16.66 23.31
N PRO A 8 -2.35 -15.40 23.18
CA PRO A 8 -3.34 -14.82 24.07
C PRO A 8 -4.79 -15.19 23.66
N TRP A 9 -5.13 -16.48 23.70
CA TRP A 9 -6.46 -16.98 23.36
C TRP A 9 -7.56 -16.25 24.13
N GLY A 10 -8.56 -15.71 23.42
CA GLY A 10 -9.68 -14.95 23.99
C GLY A 10 -9.31 -13.53 24.46
N ARG A 11 -8.08 -13.08 24.24
CA ARG A 11 -7.58 -11.74 24.52
C ARG A 11 -6.77 -11.18 23.35
N GLU A 12 -7.09 -11.63 22.15
CA GLU A 12 -6.42 -11.18 20.94
C GLU A 12 -6.73 -9.71 20.64
N ASN A 13 -5.76 -9.00 20.06
CA ASN A 13 -6.03 -7.74 19.42
C ASN A 13 -6.66 -8.02 18.04
N LEU A 14 -7.98 -7.92 17.96
CA LEU A 14 -8.73 -8.22 16.74
C LEU A 14 -8.41 -7.25 15.60
N ASP A 15 -8.12 -5.98 15.90
CA ASP A 15 -7.76 -4.98 14.89
C ASP A 15 -6.46 -5.37 14.17
N LEU A 16 -5.46 -5.83 14.93
CA LEU A 16 -4.19 -6.29 14.35
C LEU A 16 -4.36 -7.56 13.52
N ILE A 17 -5.25 -8.46 13.97
CA ILE A 17 -5.59 -9.67 13.21
C ILE A 17 -6.26 -9.30 11.89
N GLU A 18 -7.24 -8.39 11.90
CA GLU A 18 -7.96 -8.00 10.69
C GLU A 18 -7.05 -7.22 9.74
N PHE A 19 -6.19 -6.34 10.26
CA PHE A 19 -5.13 -5.69 9.50
C PHE A 19 -4.21 -6.71 8.81
N THR A 20 -3.78 -7.76 9.53
CA THR A 20 -2.93 -8.82 8.96
C THR A 20 -3.65 -9.62 7.88
N LYS A 21 -4.95 -9.88 8.03
CA LYS A 21 -5.78 -10.51 6.99
C LYS A 21 -5.94 -9.61 5.77
N GLU A 22 -6.13 -8.30 5.96
CA GLU A 22 -6.18 -7.32 4.88
C GLU A 22 -4.89 -7.35 4.06
N LEU A 23 -3.72 -7.28 4.71
CA LEU A 23 -2.43 -7.41 4.04
C LEU A 23 -2.30 -8.73 3.27
N SER A 24 -2.84 -9.82 3.81
CA SER A 24 -2.85 -11.13 3.15
C SER A 24 -3.73 -11.12 1.90
N LYS A 25 -4.88 -10.42 1.91
CA LYS A 25 -5.74 -10.23 0.74
C LYS A 25 -5.04 -9.36 -0.32
N ILE A 26 -4.41 -8.25 0.11
CA ILE A 26 -3.65 -7.35 -0.77
C ILE A 26 -2.52 -8.11 -1.46
N ARG A 27 -1.72 -8.88 -0.72
CA ARG A 27 -0.64 -9.70 -1.30
C ARG A 27 -1.14 -10.68 -2.36
N LYS A 28 -2.33 -11.25 -2.20
CA LYS A 28 -2.94 -12.17 -3.17
C LYS A 28 -3.57 -11.47 -4.37
N SER A 29 -3.84 -10.17 -4.27
CA SER A 29 -4.54 -9.40 -5.31
C SER A 29 -3.71 -9.07 -6.55
N SER A 30 -2.37 -9.15 -6.45
CA SER A 30 -1.44 -9.00 -7.57
C SER A 30 -0.17 -9.81 -7.34
N LYS A 31 0.35 -10.43 -8.40
CA LYS A 31 1.61 -11.18 -8.35
C LYS A 31 2.82 -10.26 -8.13
N ALA A 32 2.69 -8.97 -8.43
CA ALA A 32 3.74 -7.99 -8.21
C ALA A 32 4.23 -7.94 -6.75
N PHE A 33 3.34 -8.17 -5.77
CA PHE A 33 3.75 -8.23 -4.37
C PHE A 33 4.66 -9.43 -4.03
N ALA A 34 4.52 -10.53 -4.77
CA ALA A 34 5.29 -11.74 -4.55
C ALA A 34 6.65 -11.69 -5.24
N GLN A 35 6.68 -11.33 -6.53
CA GLN A 35 7.87 -11.47 -7.38
C GLN A 35 8.35 -10.17 -8.03
N GLY A 36 7.58 -9.08 -7.96
CA GLY A 36 7.92 -7.82 -8.61
C GLY A 36 9.18 -7.19 -8.02
N GLU A 37 9.96 -6.54 -8.88
CA GLU A 37 11.11 -5.70 -8.51
C GLU A 37 10.63 -4.49 -7.70
N MET A 38 11.45 -4.00 -6.79
CA MET A 38 11.11 -2.83 -5.97
C MET A 38 11.65 -1.55 -6.63
N ASP A 39 10.81 -0.52 -6.72
CA ASP A 39 11.14 0.78 -7.30
C ASP A 39 10.63 1.91 -6.40
N PHE A 40 11.51 2.74 -5.87
CA PHE A 40 11.14 3.84 -4.99
C PHE A 40 10.81 5.08 -5.81
N ILE A 41 9.61 5.63 -5.59
CA ILE A 41 9.14 6.83 -6.28
C ILE A 41 9.46 8.07 -5.42
N ARG A 42 9.07 8.04 -4.13
CA ARG A 42 9.43 9.07 -3.14
C ARG A 42 9.67 8.39 -1.79
N CYS A 43 10.71 8.79 -1.08
CA CYS A 43 10.96 8.28 0.27
C CYS A 43 11.52 9.41 1.11
N THR A 44 10.72 9.89 2.06
CA THR A 44 11.09 10.97 2.98
C THR A 44 10.80 10.53 4.41
N GLU A 45 11.01 11.44 5.37
CA GLU A 45 10.67 11.20 6.76
C GLU A 45 9.16 10.98 6.95
N ASN A 46 8.34 11.72 6.21
CA ASN A 46 6.88 11.79 6.38
C ASN A 46 6.09 10.91 5.41
N GLU A 47 6.69 10.46 4.31
CA GLU A 47 6.01 9.65 3.29
C GLU A 47 6.94 8.58 2.70
N CYS A 48 6.36 7.49 2.23
CA CYS A 48 7.05 6.51 1.42
C CYS A 48 6.12 6.00 0.31
N ILE A 49 6.49 6.29 -0.93
CA ILE A 49 5.80 5.85 -2.14
C ILE A 49 6.76 4.95 -2.90
N PHE A 50 6.38 3.71 -3.12
CA PHE A 50 7.16 2.75 -3.88
C PHE A 50 6.25 1.83 -4.67
N ALA A 51 6.78 1.30 -5.76
CA ALA A 51 6.13 0.33 -6.61
C ALA A 51 6.80 -1.03 -6.49
N ARG A 52 5.99 -2.07 -6.65
CA ARG A 52 6.44 -3.42 -7.00
C ARG A 52 6.10 -3.64 -8.46
N VAL A 53 7.09 -3.83 -9.31
CA VAL A 53 6.93 -3.90 -10.77
C VAL A 53 7.17 -5.32 -11.24
N ASP A 54 6.16 -5.93 -11.84
CA ASP A 54 6.22 -7.27 -12.40
C ASP A 54 6.12 -7.22 -13.92
N LYS A 55 7.29 -7.25 -14.57
CA LYS A 55 7.43 -7.24 -16.02
C LYS A 55 6.84 -8.49 -16.70
N ILE A 56 6.71 -9.62 -15.97
CA ILE A 56 6.20 -10.88 -16.53
C ILE A 56 4.69 -10.81 -16.71
N ASN A 57 3.98 -10.38 -15.66
CA ASN A 57 2.52 -10.24 -15.72
C ASN A 57 2.07 -8.87 -16.24
N ARG A 58 3.01 -7.96 -16.49
CA ARG A 58 2.76 -6.57 -16.90
C ARG A 58 1.87 -5.81 -15.91
N GLU A 59 2.16 -5.98 -14.63
CA GLU A 59 1.49 -5.28 -13.53
C GLU A 59 2.49 -4.51 -12.67
N ALA A 60 2.08 -3.36 -12.14
CA ALA A 60 2.77 -2.66 -11.08
C ALA A 60 1.81 -2.38 -9.92
N ALA A 61 2.23 -2.74 -8.71
CA ALA A 61 1.51 -2.38 -7.49
C ALA A 61 2.21 -1.21 -6.81
N VAL A 62 1.57 -0.05 -6.78
CA VAL A 62 2.07 1.15 -6.11
C VAL A 62 1.47 1.24 -4.70
N ILE A 63 2.35 1.48 -3.73
CA ILE A 63 2.01 1.62 -2.33
C ILE A 63 2.35 3.04 -1.90
N PHE A 64 1.37 3.71 -1.29
CA PHE A 64 1.51 5.03 -0.70
C PHE A 64 1.43 4.88 0.80
N LEU A 65 2.42 5.37 1.54
CA LEU A 65 2.47 5.29 2.99
C LEU A 65 2.61 6.70 3.56
N ASN A 66 1.64 7.11 4.39
CA ASN A 66 1.75 8.30 5.22
C ASN A 66 2.40 7.92 6.56
N LYS A 67 3.61 8.42 6.82
CA LYS A 67 4.33 8.23 8.09
C LYS A 67 4.18 9.42 9.03
N SER A 68 3.46 10.46 8.61
CA SER A 68 3.29 11.68 9.38
C SER A 68 2.11 11.59 10.35
N LYS A 69 2.06 12.55 11.29
CA LYS A 69 0.95 12.72 12.23
C LYS A 69 -0.24 13.49 11.64
N TYR A 70 -0.15 13.91 10.38
CA TYR A 70 -1.15 14.74 9.71
C TYR A 70 -1.71 13.99 8.50
N SER A 71 -2.92 14.34 8.08
CA SER A 71 -3.47 13.81 6.83
C SER A 71 -2.74 14.40 5.64
N VAL A 72 -2.50 13.58 4.61
CA VAL A 72 -1.80 13.98 3.38
C VAL A 72 -2.64 13.56 2.19
N THR A 73 -2.72 14.43 1.18
CA THR A 73 -3.35 14.13 -0.10
C THR A 73 -2.28 14.01 -1.17
N TYR A 74 -2.28 12.88 -1.88
CA TYR A 74 -1.39 12.60 -2.99
C TYR A 74 -2.13 12.78 -4.30
N ASP A 75 -1.56 13.56 -5.22
CA ASP A 75 -1.96 13.60 -6.61
C ASP A 75 -1.32 12.40 -7.34
N LEU A 76 -2.14 11.51 -7.89
CA LEU A 76 -1.66 10.28 -8.52
C LEU A 76 -0.94 10.54 -9.84
N ASP A 77 -1.36 11.53 -10.62
CA ASP A 77 -0.72 11.88 -11.88
C ASP A 77 0.66 12.49 -11.65
N GLU A 78 0.78 13.35 -10.64
CA GLU A 78 2.06 13.92 -10.26
C GLU A 78 3.01 12.86 -9.67
N CYS A 79 2.50 11.99 -8.78
CA CYS A 79 3.30 10.94 -8.16
C CYS A 79 3.81 9.92 -9.16
N LEU A 80 2.99 9.56 -10.16
CA LEU A 80 3.32 8.54 -11.14
C LEU A 80 3.87 9.11 -12.45
N LYS A 81 4.18 10.41 -12.49
CA LYS A 81 4.69 11.08 -13.68
C LYS A 81 5.97 10.40 -14.18
N GLY A 82 6.01 10.09 -15.47
CA GLY A 82 7.14 9.40 -16.11
C GLY A 82 7.13 7.89 -15.91
N LYS A 83 6.15 7.32 -15.19
CA LYS A 83 5.86 5.89 -15.22
C LYS A 83 4.77 5.66 -16.27
N ASN A 84 4.97 4.69 -17.16
CA ASN A 84 3.99 4.31 -18.18
C ASN A 84 2.87 3.43 -17.58
N TYR A 85 2.31 3.85 -16.45
CA TYR A 85 1.31 3.09 -15.71
C TYR A 85 -0.09 3.44 -16.20
N THR A 86 -0.87 2.43 -16.53
CA THR A 86 -2.25 2.57 -17.06
C THR A 86 -3.24 1.77 -16.22
N ALA A 87 -4.54 1.92 -16.48
CA ALA A 87 -5.61 1.13 -15.85
C ALA A 87 -5.52 1.05 -14.30
N ARG A 88 -5.55 2.20 -13.63
CA ARG A 88 -5.44 2.29 -12.17
C ARG A 88 -6.63 1.60 -11.50
N ARG A 89 -6.34 0.65 -10.62
CA ARG A 89 -7.32 -0.05 -9.80
C ARG A 89 -6.93 0.01 -8.34
N PHE A 90 -7.76 0.65 -7.53
CA PHE A 90 -7.55 0.69 -6.09
C PHE A 90 -7.82 -0.69 -5.48
N ILE A 91 -6.84 -1.23 -4.76
CA ILE A 91 -7.02 -2.41 -3.90
C ILE A 91 -7.49 -1.98 -2.52
N ARG A 92 -6.93 -0.88 -2.03
CA ARG A 92 -7.31 -0.24 -0.78
C ARG A 92 -7.45 1.25 -1.04
N LYS A 93 -8.70 1.71 -1.05
CA LYS A 93 -9.09 3.12 -1.17
C LYS A 93 -9.57 3.61 0.20
N PRO A 94 -8.90 4.59 0.83
CA PRO A 94 -9.44 5.27 1.99
C PRO A 94 -10.75 5.98 1.64
N HIS A 95 -11.66 6.11 2.62
CA HIS A 95 -13.03 6.61 2.42
C HIS A 95 -13.15 8.02 1.81
N GLU A 96 -12.10 8.85 1.86
CA GLU A 96 -12.12 10.25 1.40
C GLU A 96 -11.31 10.50 0.12
N SER A 97 -10.99 9.46 -0.65
CA SER A 97 -10.19 9.59 -1.87
C SER A 97 -11.07 9.69 -3.12
N ASP A 98 -10.70 10.54 -4.08
CA ASP A 98 -11.29 10.58 -5.42
C ASP A 98 -10.56 9.61 -6.36
N ASP A 99 -10.87 9.60 -7.65
CA ASP A 99 -10.22 8.69 -8.60
C ASP A 99 -8.79 9.13 -8.99
N ASP A 100 -8.53 10.43 -8.93
CA ASP A 100 -7.21 11.02 -9.25
C ASP A 100 -6.40 11.42 -8.02
N THR A 101 -7.04 11.49 -6.84
CA THR A 101 -6.39 11.88 -5.59
C THR A 101 -6.53 10.80 -4.53
N LEU A 102 -5.47 10.60 -3.76
CA LEU A 102 -5.44 9.66 -2.65
C LEU A 102 -5.22 10.41 -1.34
N LYS A 103 -6.24 10.49 -0.50
CA LYS A 103 -6.16 11.13 0.82
C LYS A 103 -5.92 10.09 1.90
N LEU A 104 -4.77 10.16 2.57
CA LEU A 104 -4.36 9.26 3.63
C LEU A 104 -4.40 9.95 5.00
N SER A 105 -5.08 9.31 5.93
CA SER A 105 -5.02 9.65 7.37
C SER A 105 -3.62 9.44 7.94
N PRO A 106 -3.31 10.00 9.13
CA PRO A 106 -2.05 9.76 9.81
C PRO A 106 -1.75 8.27 9.96
N PHE A 107 -0.53 7.84 9.65
CA PHE A 107 -0.08 6.45 9.74
C PHE A 107 -0.87 5.43 8.89
N ASP A 108 -1.60 5.90 7.87
CA ASP A 108 -2.37 5.05 6.96
C ASP A 108 -1.64 4.83 5.62
N TYR A 109 -2.16 3.90 4.81
CA TYR A 109 -1.56 3.51 3.53
C TYR A 109 -2.60 3.27 2.43
N GLY A 110 -2.24 3.56 1.19
CA GLY A 110 -3.08 3.28 0.01
C GLY A 110 -2.38 2.32 -0.94
N VAL A 111 -3.16 1.54 -1.66
CA VAL A 111 -2.63 0.57 -2.62
C VAL A 111 -3.38 0.66 -3.93
N VAL A 112 -2.63 0.92 -5.00
CA VAL A 112 -3.11 1.01 -6.37
C VAL A 112 -2.36 -0.01 -7.21
N VAL A 113 -3.07 -0.77 -8.03
CA VAL A 113 -2.47 -1.64 -9.05
C VAL A 113 -2.70 -1.00 -10.41
N CYS A 114 -1.67 -1.01 -11.24
CA CYS A 114 -1.66 -0.47 -12.59
C CYS A 114 -1.10 -1.51 -13.55
N ASP A 115 -1.42 -1.38 -14.83
CA ASP A 115 -0.81 -2.14 -15.92
C ASP A 115 0.41 -1.37 -16.45
N ILE A 116 1.44 -2.10 -16.92
CA ILE A 116 2.72 -1.55 -17.43
C ILE A 116 3.05 -1.97 -18.87
#